data_AF-A0A379VRC3-F1
#
_entry.id   AF-A0A379VRC3-F1
#
_cell.length_a   1.000
_cell.length_b   1.000
_cell.length_c   1.000
_cell.angle_alpha   90.00
_cell.angle_beta   90.00
_cell.angle_gamma   90.00
#
_symmetry.space_group_name_H-M   'P 1'
#
loop_
_entity.id
_entity.type
_entity.pdbx_description
1 polymer ?
#
loop_
_entity_poly.entity_id
_entity_poly.type
_entity_poly.pdbx_seq_one_letter_code
_entity_poly.pdbx_strand_id
1 'polypeptide(L)'
;MATGGLAVVLVLILMVVWFGIRHALLNPLARVITHIREIASGDLTKTLTVSGRNEIGELAGTVEHMQRSLIDTVTQVREGSDAIYSGTSEIAAGKYRPLFPYRTTSLRSGGDGGQHGTN
;
A
#
# COMPACT_ATOMS: atom_id res chain seq x y z
N MET A 1 -0.25 -7.83 67.87
CA MET A 1 -0.67 -6.62 67.12
C MET A 1 0.32 -6.24 66.02
N ALA A 2 1.64 -6.40 66.18
CA ALA A 2 2.63 -6.07 65.15
C ALA A 2 2.54 -6.91 63.85
N THR A 3 2.16 -8.18 63.93
CA THR A 3 2.07 -9.08 62.76
C THR A 3 0.89 -8.77 61.83
N GLY A 4 -0.22 -8.27 62.37
CA GLY A 4 -1.40 -7.91 61.59
C GLY A 4 -1.16 -6.72 60.65
N GLY A 5 -0.43 -5.70 61.12
CA GLY A 5 -0.07 -4.55 60.29
C GLY A 5 0.85 -4.92 59.12
N LEU A 6 1.80 -5.82 59.35
CA LEU A 6 2.76 -6.27 58.33
C LEU A 6 2.08 -7.09 57.22
N ALA A 7 1.10 -7.93 57.59
CA ALA A 7 0.30 -8.67 56.62
C ALA A 7 -0.54 -7.75 55.72
N VAL A 8 -1.15 -6.70 56.29
CA VAL A 8 -1.94 -5.72 55.52
C VAL A 8 -1.06 -4.95 54.53
N VAL A 9 0.12 -4.51 54.96
CA VAL A 9 1.07 -3.80 54.08
C VAL A 9 1.52 -4.70 52.92
N LEU A 10 1.83 -5.97 53.19
CA LEU A 10 2.18 -6.94 52.15
C LEU A 10 1.06 -7.11 51.11
N VAL A 11 -0.19 -7.27 51.57
CA VAL A 11 -1.34 -7.40 50.67
C VAL A 11 -1.52 -6.14 49.81
N LEU A 12 -1.36 -4.96 50.40
CA LEU A 12 -1.43 -3.70 49.65
C LEU A 12 -0.34 -3.60 48.57
N ILE A 13 0.90 -3.96 48.90
CA ILE A 13 2.01 -3.98 47.93
C ILE A 13 1.70 -4.95 46.79
N LEU A 14 1.25 -6.17 47.09
CA LEU A 14 0.88 -7.15 46.07
C LEU A 14 -0.24 -6.63 45.17
N MET A 15 -1.24 -5.95 45.74
CA MET A 15 -2.34 -5.37 44.97
C MET A 15 -1.87 -4.26 44.03
N VAL A 16 -0.98 -3.37 44.50
CA VAL A 16 -0.39 -2.29 43.70
C VAL A 16 0.49 -2.85 42.58
N VAL A 17 1.34 -3.85 42.88
CA VAL A 17 2.20 -4.49 41.87
C VAL A 17 1.36 -5.20 40.82
N TRP A 18 0.35 -5.97 41.24
CA TRP A 18 -0.54 -6.67 40.31
C TRP A 18 -1.28 -5.69 39.39
N PHE A 19 -1.81 -4.60 39.96
CA PHE A 19 -2.48 -3.56 39.18
C PHE A 19 -1.51 -2.84 38.24
N GLY A 20 -0.30 -2.52 38.73
CA GLY A 20 0.77 -1.90 37.98
C GLY A 20 1.19 -2.73 36.77
N ILE A 21 1.47 -4.02 36.95
CA ILE A 21 1.84 -4.93 35.85
C ILE A 21 0.71 -5.01 34.82
N ARG A 22 -0.54 -5.16 35.26
CA ARG A 22 -1.67 -5.29 34.35
C ARG A 22 -1.85 -4.03 33.49
N HIS A 23 -1.75 -2.85 34.09
CA HIS A 23 -1.90 -1.60 33.36
C HIS A 23 -0.68 -1.19 32.55
N ALA A 24 0.54 -1.46 33.03
CA ALA A 24 1.78 -1.03 32.40
C ALA A 24 2.32 -2.01 31.33
N LEU A 25 2.02 -3.30 31.45
CA LEU A 25 2.54 -4.34 30.54
C LEU A 25 1.41 -5.04 29.76
N LEU A 26 0.43 -5.63 30.44
CA LEU A 26 -0.56 -6.49 29.79
C LEU A 26 -1.50 -5.71 28.86
N ASN A 27 -2.01 -4.57 29.32
CA ASN A 27 -2.89 -3.73 28.51
C ASN A 27 -2.24 -3.21 27.22
N PRO A 28 -1.05 -2.57 27.25
CA PRO A 28 -0.43 -2.10 26.01
C PRO A 28 0.02 -3.26 25.12
N LEU A 29 0.48 -4.39 25.67
CA LEU A 29 0.79 -5.59 24.88
C LEU A 29 -0.43 -6.10 24.11
N ALA A 30 -1.60 -6.16 24.76
CA ALA A 30 -2.84 -6.56 24.11
C ALA A 30 -3.21 -5.63 22.94
N ARG A 31 -2.95 -4.32 23.06
CA ARG A 31 -3.17 -3.36 21.97
C ARG A 31 -2.26 -3.63 20.77
N VAL A 32 -0.98 -3.89 21.02
CA VAL A 32 -0.02 -4.26 19.95
C VAL A 32 -0.47 -5.53 19.24
N ILE A 33 -0.87 -6.56 19.98
CA ILE A 33 -1.35 -7.83 19.40
C ILE A 33 -2.60 -7.62 18.54
N THR A 34 -3.57 -6.85 19.02
CA THR A 34 -4.77 -6.52 18.25
C THR A 34 -4.41 -5.82 16.95
N HIS A 35 -3.48 -4.87 17.00
CA HIS A 35 -3.05 -4.14 15.82
C HIS A 35 -2.32 -5.02 14.79
N ILE A 36 -1.49 -5.96 15.25
CA ILE A 36 -0.89 -6.97 14.37
C ILE A 36 -1.97 -7.84 13.70
N ARG A 37 -3.06 -8.17 14.40
CA ARG A 37 -4.19 -8.91 13.81
C ARG A 37 -4.91 -8.09 12.73
N GLU A 38 -5.06 -6.78 12.91
CA GLU A 38 -5.62 -5.89 11.90
C GLU A 38 -4.73 -5.88 10.64
N ILE A 39 -3.41 -5.71 10.81
CA ILE A 39 -2.42 -5.79 9.72
C ILE A 39 -2.51 -7.14 9.00
N ALA A 40 -2.57 -8.24 9.75
CA ALA A 40 -2.68 -9.59 9.19
C ALA A 40 -3.99 -9.83 8.44
N SER A 41 -5.06 -9.10 8.78
CA SER A 41 -6.33 -9.11 8.05
C SER A 41 -6.32 -8.25 6.78
N GLY A 42 -5.23 -7.50 6.54
CA GLY A 42 -5.07 -6.61 5.40
C GLY A 42 -5.52 -5.17 5.66
N ASP A 43 -6.01 -4.85 6.86
CA ASP A 43 -6.34 -3.47 7.24
C ASP A 43 -5.09 -2.75 7.74
N LEU A 44 -4.45 -2.03 6.83
CA LEU A 44 -3.26 -1.21 7.09
C LEU A 44 -3.60 0.25 7.43
N THR A 45 -4.88 0.60 7.60
CA THR A 45 -5.32 1.99 7.79
C THR A 45 -5.33 2.43 9.25
N LYS A 46 -5.28 1.47 10.17
CA LYS A 46 -5.32 1.70 11.62
C LYS A 46 -3.97 2.22 12.12
N THR A 47 -4.00 3.02 13.18
CA THR A 47 -2.78 3.56 13.81
C THR A 47 -2.62 3.01 15.23
N LEU A 48 -1.42 2.56 15.55
CA LEU A 48 -1.08 2.07 16.89
C LEU A 48 -0.69 3.23 17.81
N THR A 49 -1.57 3.60 18.72
CA THR A 49 -1.27 4.59 19.77
C THR A 49 -0.85 3.89 21.06
N VAL A 50 0.46 3.65 21.18
CA VAL A 50 1.10 3.19 22.42
C VAL A 50 2.13 4.24 22.84
N SER A 51 1.81 5.00 23.88
CA SER A 51 2.73 5.98 24.45
C SER A 51 3.55 5.33 25.55
N GLY A 52 4.87 5.26 25.36
CA GLY A 52 5.80 4.71 26.34
C GLY A 52 7.22 4.79 25.81
N ARG A 53 8.18 5.12 26.68
CA ARG A 53 9.61 5.17 26.33
C ARG A 53 10.35 3.89 26.77
N ASN A 54 9.59 2.81 26.92
CA ASN A 54 10.02 1.49 27.37
C ASN A 54 9.97 0.50 26.20
N GLU A 55 10.31 -0.75 26.48
CA GLU A 55 10.39 -1.86 25.52
C GLU A 55 9.06 -2.08 24.77
N ILE A 56 7.92 -1.77 25.40
CA ILE A 56 6.60 -1.88 24.76
C ILE A 56 6.38 -0.77 23.73
N GLY A 57 6.87 0.44 24.02
CA GLY A 57 6.87 1.54 23.05
C GLY A 57 7.80 1.28 21.87
N GLU A 58 8.98 0.70 22.14
CA GLU A 58 9.90 0.25 21.08
C GLU A 58 9.27 -0.83 20.20
N LEU A 59 8.67 -1.86 20.80
CA LEU A 59 7.93 -2.91 20.08
C LEU A 59 6.82 -2.32 19.20
N ALA A 60 6.04 -1.38 19.74
CA ALA A 60 4.99 -0.70 18.99
C ALA A 60 5.56 0.06 17.79
N GLY A 61 6.68 0.77 17.96
CA GLY A 61 7.37 1.46 16.88
C GLY A 61 7.90 0.51 15.79
N THR A 62 8.44 -0.65 16.17
CA THR A 62 8.87 -1.68 15.22
C THR A 62 7.69 -2.24 14.41
N VAL A 63 6.55 -2.49 15.06
CA VAL A 63 5.32 -2.95 14.37
C VAL A 63 4.80 -1.89 13.40
N GLU A 64 4.84 -0.61 13.78
CA GLU A 64 4.47 0.50 12.89
C GLU A 64 5.40 0.57 11.67
N HIS A 65 6.70 0.37 11.86
CA HIS A 65 7.65 0.30 10.74
C HIS A 65 7.32 -0.85 9.77
N MET A 66 7.02 -2.05 10.30
CA MET A 66 6.59 -3.19 9.50
C MET A 66 5.32 -2.89 8.70
N GLN A 67 4.32 -2.25 9.33
CA GLN A 67 3.08 -1.83 8.66
C GLN A 67 3.38 -0.91 7.46
N ARG A 68 4.23 0.11 7.65
CA ARG A 68 4.60 1.05 6.58
C ARG A 68 5.28 0.34 5.41
N SER A 69 6.24 -0.55 5.67
CA SER A 69 6.90 -1.33 4.61
C SER A 69 5.93 -2.22 3.82
N LEU A 70 4.90 -2.77 4.50
CA LEU A 70 3.83 -3.52 3.83
C LEU A 70 2.99 -2.61 2.92
N ILE A 71 2.60 -1.44 3.39
CA ILE A 71 1.87 -0.43 2.59
C ILE A 71 2.68 -0.05 1.33
N ASP A 72 3.97 0.23 1.50
CA ASP A 72 4.85 0.62 0.39
C ASP A 72 4.97 -0.50 -0.65
N THR A 73 5.09 -1.75 -0.20
CA THR A 73 5.15 -2.91 -1.09
C THR A 73 3.85 -3.07 -1.88
N VAL A 74 2.69 -2.98 -1.23
CA VAL A 74 1.38 -3.08 -1.90
C VAL A 74 1.19 -1.94 -2.89
N THR A 75 1.63 -0.72 -2.53
CA THR A 75 1.56 0.46 -3.40
C THR A 75 2.38 0.25 -4.66
N GLN A 76 3.62 -0.21 -4.54
CA GLN A 76 4.48 -0.51 -5.70
C GLN A 76 3.88 -1.59 -6.62
N VAL A 77 3.30 -2.65 -6.05
CA VAL A 77 2.63 -3.70 -6.84
C VAL A 77 1.44 -3.13 -7.61
N ARG A 78 0.67 -2.23 -6.99
CA ARG A 78 -0.46 -1.56 -7.64
C ARG A 78 0.01 -0.63 -8.76
N GLU A 79 1.00 0.22 -8.51
CA GLU A 79 1.57 1.12 -9.53
C GLU A 79 2.13 0.35 -10.72
N GLY A 80 2.83 -0.76 -10.47
CA GLY A 80 3.30 -1.65 -11.54
C GLY A 80 2.16 -2.26 -12.36
N SER A 81 1.06 -2.63 -11.71
CA SER A 81 -0.13 -3.16 -12.38
C SER A 81 -0.81 -2.10 -13.25
N ASP A 82 -0.93 -0.87 -12.75
CA ASP A 82 -1.49 0.28 -13.49
C ASP A 82 -0.62 0.64 -14.70
N ALA A 83 0.72 0.59 -14.56
CA ALA A 83 1.65 0.80 -15.66
C ALA A 83 1.52 -0.28 -16.76
N ILE A 84 1.36 -1.56 -16.38
CA ILE A 84 1.12 -2.66 -17.34
C ILE A 84 -0.24 -2.45 -18.04
N TYR A 85 -1.28 -2.09 -17.31
CA TYR A 85 -2.59 -1.82 -17.88
C TYR A 85 -2.53 -0.67 -18.90
N SER A 86 -1.87 0.43 -18.55
CA SER A 86 -1.65 1.55 -19.47
C SER A 86 -0.85 1.12 -20.70
N GLY A 87 0.28 0.43 -20.53
CA GLY A 87 1.13 -0.01 -21.64
C GLY A 87 0.42 -1.00 -22.58
N THR A 88 -0.38 -1.94 -22.03
CA THR A 88 -1.17 -2.86 -22.86
C THR A 88 -2.27 -2.13 -23.63
N SER A 89 -2.90 -1.11 -23.05
CA SER A 89 -3.87 -0.27 -23.75
C SER A 89 -3.24 0.50 -24.91
N GLU A 90 -2.01 0.99 -24.73
CA GLU A 90 -1.23 1.66 -25.78
C GLU A 90 -0.83 0.68 -26.90
N ILE A 91 -0.38 -0.53 -26.57
CA ILE A 91 -0.08 -1.58 -27.55
C ILE A 91 -1.34 -1.98 -28.34
N ALA A 92 -2.48 -2.08 -27.67
CA ALA A 92 -3.77 -2.35 -28.32
C ALA A 92 -4.21 -1.20 -29.23
N ALA A 93 -4.04 0.05 -28.80
CA ALA A 93 -4.34 1.24 -29.60
C ALA A 93 -3.41 1.37 -30.81
N GLY A 94 -2.13 1.02 -30.65
CA GLY A 94 -1.13 1.02 -31.73
C GLY A 94 -1.47 0.08 -32.89
N LYS A 95 -2.31 -0.95 -32.67
CA LYS A 95 -2.82 -1.86 -33.71
C LYS A 95 -3.82 -1.23 -34.67
N TYR A 96 -4.40 -0.07 -34.36
CA TYR A 96 -5.40 0.57 -35.22
C TYR A 96 -4.84 1.64 -36.17
N ARG A 97 -3.52 1.76 -36.31
CA ARG A 97 -2.91 2.69 -37.30
C ARG A 97 -3.20 2.16 -38.72
N PRO A 98 -4.11 2.78 -39.50
CA PRO A 98 -4.45 2.26 -40.81
C PRO A 98 -3.23 2.40 -41.75
N LEU A 99 -2.77 1.28 -42.29
CA LEU A 99 -1.55 1.17 -43.10
C LEU A 99 -1.72 1.61 -44.57
N PHE A 100 -2.77 2.37 -44.90
CA PHE A 100 -3.03 2.84 -46.26
C PHE A 100 -2.66 4.31 -46.43
N PRO A 101 -1.42 4.64 -46.86
CA PRO A 101 -1.22 5.86 -47.60
C PRO A 101 -1.90 5.66 -48.96
N TYR A 102 -3.04 6.33 -49.20
CA TYR A 102 -3.56 6.48 -50.56
C TYR A 102 -2.54 7.29 -51.35
N ARG A 103 -1.58 6.58 -51.97
CA ARG A 103 -0.76 7.12 -53.03
C ARG A 103 -1.67 7.18 -54.25
N THR A 104 -2.31 8.32 -54.48
CA THR A 104 -2.89 8.62 -55.79
C THR A 104 -1.73 8.87 -56.75
N THR A 105 -1.11 7.79 -57.21
CA THR A 105 -0.34 7.82 -58.44
C THR A 105 -1.35 8.08 -59.54
N SER A 106 -1.41 9.32 -60.00
CA SER A 106 -1.99 9.63 -61.31
C SER A 106 -1.15 8.89 -62.34
N LEU A 107 -1.65 7.73 -62.76
CA LEU A 107 -1.12 6.97 -63.88
C LEU A 107 -1.05 7.88 -65.11
N ARG A 108 0.18 8.14 -65.51
CA ARG A 108 0.57 8.43 -66.89
C ARG A 108 0.13 7.24 -67.75
N SER A 109 -0.88 7.44 -68.59
CA SER A 109 -1.24 6.62 -69.77
C SER A 109 -2.03 7.56 -70.68
N GLY A 110 -1.57 8.06 -71.82
CA GLY A 110 -0.81 7.40 -72.87
C GLY A 110 -1.74 7.21 -74.07
N GLY A 111 -1.55 7.99 -75.15
CA GLY A 111 -2.26 7.89 -76.45
C GLY A 111 -2.99 9.19 -76.81
N ASP A 112 -2.48 10.01 -77.73
CA ASP A 112 -2.56 9.87 -79.21
C ASP A 112 -3.72 10.69 -79.78
N GLY A 113 -3.46 11.39 -80.88
CA GLY A 113 -4.46 12.21 -81.59
C GLY A 113 -4.00 13.61 -82.01
N GLY A 114 -2.88 13.71 -82.74
CA GLY A 114 -2.68 14.86 -83.61
C GLY A 114 -3.73 14.86 -84.72
N GLN A 115 -4.42 16.00 -84.92
CA GLN A 115 -4.93 16.53 -86.20
C GLN A 115 -6.11 17.48 -85.98
N HIS A 116 -5.92 18.75 -86.34
CA HIS A 116 -6.82 19.70 -87.04
C HIS A 116 -6.17 21.09 -86.84
N GLY A 117 -5.69 21.81 -87.84
CA GLY A 117 -6.23 21.96 -89.19
C GLY A 117 -7.35 23.00 -89.13
N THR A 118 -7.18 24.13 -89.82
CA THR A 118 -8.04 25.35 -89.86
C THR A 118 -7.86 26.23 -88.61
N ASN A 119 -7.66 27.55 -88.68
CA ASN A 119 -7.90 28.58 -89.68
C ASN A 119 -6.86 29.70 -89.43
#